data_AF-A0A7S7QM43-F1
#
_entry.id   AF-A0A7S7QM43-F1
#
_cell.length_a   1.000
_cell.length_b   1.000
_cell.length_c   1.000
_cell.angle_alpha   90.00
_cell.angle_beta   90.00
_cell.angle_gamma   90.00
#
_symmetry.space_group_name_H-M   'P 1'
#
loop_
_entity.id
_entity.type
_entity.pdbx_description
1 polymer ?
#
loop_
_entity_poly.entity_id
_entity_poly.type
_entity_poly.pdbx_seq_one_letter_code
_entity_poly.pdbx_strand_id
1 'polypeptide(L)'
;MTAALMRKVKTGLVPHPNELDRKRIERGLSSRKRYLYVSPNVTQVRGGYLVESPCCSRNIDKDGGLIDVALILYDAVSGIWKLFCKNHAQGIWEFYSLYHRLTSAIDELNADPERLFWQ
;
A
#
# COMPACT_ATOMS: atom_id res chain seq x y z
N MET A 1 28.86 34.47 -29.04
CA MET A 1 27.45 34.52 -28.61
C MET A 1 26.88 33.11 -28.71
N THR A 2 27.09 32.27 -27.69
CA THR A 2 26.66 30.86 -27.70
C THR A 2 25.32 30.74 -26.99
N ALA A 3 24.30 30.36 -27.74
CA ALA A 3 22.93 30.20 -27.28
C ALA A 3 22.83 29.07 -26.24
N ALA A 4 22.41 29.41 -25.03
CA ALA A 4 22.08 28.43 -24.00
C ALA A 4 20.76 27.73 -24.36
N LEU A 5 20.85 26.44 -24.68
CA LEU A 5 19.70 25.59 -24.94
C LEU A 5 19.00 25.32 -23.61
N MET A 6 17.95 26.11 -23.29
CA MET A 6 17.17 25.89 -22.08
C MET A 6 16.44 24.55 -22.16
N ARG A 7 16.87 23.59 -21.34
CA ARG A 7 16.21 22.30 -21.15
C ARG A 7 14.80 22.57 -20.63
N LYS A 8 13.77 22.23 -21.41
CA LYS A 8 12.36 22.25 -20.97
C LYS A 8 12.25 21.42 -19.68
N VAL A 9 12.04 22.08 -18.56
CA VAL A 9 11.64 21.44 -17.30
C VAL A 9 10.24 20.88 -17.56
N LYS A 10 10.10 19.55 -17.55
CA LYS A 10 8.78 18.92 -17.60
C LYS A 10 8.01 19.39 -16.37
N THR A 11 6.88 20.03 -16.61
CA THR A 11 5.89 20.41 -15.61
C THR A 11 5.49 19.20 -14.76
N GLY A 12 5.74 19.32 -13.45
CA GLY A 12 5.15 18.56 -12.34
C GLY A 12 5.00 17.04 -12.52
N LEU A 13 6.04 16.28 -12.19
CA LEU A 13 5.81 14.88 -11.76
C LEU A 13 4.94 14.94 -10.51
N VAL A 14 3.73 14.39 -10.55
CA VAL A 14 2.93 14.18 -9.35
C VAL A 14 3.80 13.37 -8.39
N PRO A 15 4.12 13.88 -7.19
CA PRO A 15 5.12 13.25 -6.34
C PRO A 15 4.65 11.87 -5.90
N HIS A 16 3.34 11.70 -5.67
CA HIS A 16 2.71 10.45 -5.27
C HIS A 16 1.23 10.44 -5.70
N PRO A 17 0.62 9.27 -5.93
CA PRO A 17 1.25 7.95 -6.04
C PRO A 17 2.03 7.78 -7.36
N ASN A 18 3.16 7.07 -7.33
CA ASN A 18 3.96 6.74 -8.51
C ASN A 18 4.45 5.27 -8.52
N GLU A 19 5.20 4.87 -9.55
CA GLU A 19 5.74 3.50 -9.67
C GLU A 19 6.79 3.17 -8.59
N LEU A 20 7.61 4.14 -8.18
CA LEU A 20 8.63 3.96 -7.14
C LEU A 20 8.01 3.62 -5.79
N ASP A 21 6.90 4.27 -5.45
CA ASP A 21 6.13 3.98 -4.24
C ASP A 21 5.57 2.56 -4.26
N ARG A 22 5.03 2.09 -5.41
CA ARG A 22 4.59 0.70 -5.55
C ARG A 22 5.72 -0.27 -5.25
N LYS A 23 6.91 -0.06 -5.85
CA LYS A 23 8.09 -0.89 -5.62
C LYS A 23 8.59 -0.84 -4.19
N ARG A 24 8.42 0.29 -3.49
CA ARG A 24 8.71 0.39 -2.05
C ARG A 24 7.77 -0.47 -1.22
N ILE A 25 6.48 -0.48 -1.54
CA ILE A 25 5.48 -1.31 -0.85
C ILE A 25 5.79 -2.78 -1.10
N GLU A 26 5.95 -3.21 -2.36
CA GLU A 26 6.31 -4.58 -2.72
C GLU A 26 7.57 -5.05 -1.97
N ARG A 27 8.63 -4.23 -1.95
CA ARG A 27 9.87 -4.55 -1.25
C ARG A 27 9.70 -4.57 0.27
N GLY A 28 8.99 -3.61 0.84
CA GLY A 28 8.73 -3.57 2.28
C GLY A 28 7.97 -4.80 2.74
N LEU A 29 6.96 -5.20 1.97
CA LEU A 29 6.18 -6.41 2.16
C LEU A 29 7.05 -7.69 2.14
N SER A 30 8.16 -7.73 1.41
CA SER A 30 9.08 -8.90 1.48
C SER A 30 9.78 -9.06 2.84
N SER A 31 9.82 -8.02 3.66
CA SER A 31 10.38 -8.03 5.03
C SER A 31 9.34 -8.17 6.15
N ARG A 32 8.12 -8.62 5.82
CA ARG A 32 7.07 -8.90 6.82
C ARG A 32 7.58 -9.84 7.91
N LYS A 33 7.09 -9.64 9.15
CA LYS A 33 7.39 -10.53 10.29
C LYS A 33 6.35 -11.63 10.46
N ARG A 34 5.22 -11.54 9.74
CA ARG A 34 4.07 -12.45 9.79
C ARG A 34 3.63 -12.82 8.38
N TYR A 35 2.76 -13.82 8.28
CA TYR A 35 2.14 -14.23 7.00
C TYR A 35 3.18 -14.59 5.92
N LEU A 36 4.25 -15.28 6.34
CA LEU A 36 5.44 -15.53 5.52
C LEU A 36 5.21 -16.53 4.37
N TYR A 37 4.14 -17.32 4.46
CA TYR A 37 3.84 -18.37 3.49
C TYR A 37 2.99 -17.90 2.31
N VAL A 38 2.53 -16.63 2.34
CA VAL A 38 1.73 -16.05 1.26
C VAL A 38 2.49 -14.91 0.58
N SER A 39 2.22 -14.76 -0.72
CA SER A 39 2.84 -13.74 -1.56
C SER A 39 1.76 -12.72 -1.94
N PRO A 40 1.70 -11.56 -1.26
CA PRO A 40 0.76 -10.50 -1.61
C PRO A 40 1.20 -9.75 -2.85
N ASN A 41 0.20 -9.21 -3.54
CA ASN A 41 0.32 -8.38 -4.71
C ASN A 41 -0.02 -6.93 -4.34
N VAL A 42 0.60 -5.99 -5.05
CA VAL A 42 0.35 -4.56 -4.89
C VAL A 42 -0.16 -4.02 -6.21
N THR A 43 -1.43 -3.67 -6.26
CA THR A 43 -2.11 -3.16 -7.45
C THR A 43 -2.27 -1.65 -7.31
N GLN A 44 -1.93 -0.90 -8.37
CA GLN A 44 -2.16 0.54 -8.38
C GLN A 44 -3.65 0.84 -8.55
N VAL A 45 -4.19 1.71 -7.71
CA VAL A 45 -5.59 2.16 -7.76
C VAL A 45 -5.65 3.67 -7.81
N ARG A 46 -6.86 4.23 -7.98
CA ARG A 46 -7.06 5.68 -7.96
C ARG A 46 -6.59 6.24 -6.61
N GLY A 47 -5.55 7.09 -6.65
CA GLY A 47 -5.04 7.78 -5.48
C GLY A 47 -4.13 6.94 -4.58
N GLY A 48 -3.74 5.73 -4.96
CA GLY A 48 -2.88 4.91 -4.11
C GLY A 48 -2.68 3.47 -4.57
N TYR A 49 -2.64 2.55 -3.59
CA TYR A 49 -2.33 1.14 -3.80
C TYR A 49 -3.24 0.25 -2.98
N LEU A 50 -3.70 -0.82 -3.61
CA LEU A 50 -4.36 -1.94 -2.97
C LEU A 50 -3.34 -3.05 -2.75
N VAL A 51 -3.28 -3.57 -1.54
CA VAL A 51 -2.52 -4.78 -1.20
C VAL A 51 -3.51 -5.92 -1.08
N GLU A 52 -3.28 -6.99 -1.84
CA GLU A 52 -4.09 -8.21 -1.83
C GLU A 52 -3.19 -9.39 -1.49
N SER A 53 -3.70 -10.41 -0.82
CA SER A 53 -2.93 -11.62 -0.53
C SER A 53 -3.80 -12.86 -0.56
N PRO A 54 -3.27 -14.02 -0.93
CA PRO A 54 -3.95 -15.28 -0.63
C PRO A 54 -4.22 -15.40 0.87
N CYS A 55 -5.40 -15.88 1.24
CA CYS A 55 -5.74 -16.10 2.63
C CYS A 55 -4.83 -17.19 3.22
N CYS A 56 -4.09 -16.86 4.27
CA CYS A 56 -3.19 -17.79 4.95
C CYS A 56 -3.90 -18.73 5.94
N SER A 57 -5.18 -18.49 6.23
CA SER A 57 -5.96 -19.25 7.20
C SER A 57 -7.02 -20.08 6.49
N ARG A 58 -6.87 -21.41 6.52
CA ARG A 58 -7.91 -22.34 6.06
C ARG A 58 -9.22 -22.25 6.86
N ASN A 59 -9.19 -21.59 8.02
CA ASN A 59 -10.39 -21.32 8.81
C ASN A 59 -11.19 -20.13 8.28
N ILE A 60 -10.54 -19.21 7.56
CA ILE A 60 -11.15 -18.01 6.98
C ILE A 60 -11.60 -18.31 5.54
N ASP A 61 -10.71 -18.89 4.73
CA ASP A 61 -11.05 -19.39 3.41
C ASP A 61 -10.35 -20.74 3.15
N LYS A 62 -11.16 -21.79 2.94
CA LYS A 62 -10.65 -23.14 2.69
C LYS A 62 -9.91 -23.24 1.36
N ASP A 63 -10.27 -22.40 0.39
CA ASP A 63 -9.66 -22.38 -0.93
C ASP A 63 -8.44 -21.45 -0.99
N GLY A 64 -8.18 -20.68 0.07
CA GLY A 64 -7.05 -19.75 0.16
C GLY A 64 -7.16 -18.60 -0.84
N GLY A 65 -8.38 -18.15 -1.12
CA GLY A 65 -8.70 -17.09 -2.05
C GLY A 65 -8.03 -15.76 -1.71
N LEU A 66 -8.06 -14.84 -2.68
CA LEU A 66 -7.49 -13.51 -2.52
C LEU A 66 -8.35 -12.67 -1.57
N ILE A 67 -7.71 -12.11 -0.57
CA ILE A 67 -8.29 -11.14 0.36
C ILE A 67 -7.70 -9.76 0.14
N ASP A 68 -8.55 -8.75 0.26
CA ASP A 68 -8.17 -7.34 0.38
C ASP A 68 -7.44 -7.14 1.73
N VAL A 69 -6.13 -6.90 1.71
CA VAL A 69 -5.34 -6.76 2.96
C VAL A 69 -5.34 -5.32 3.45
N ALA A 70 -4.95 -4.39 2.58
CA ALA A 70 -4.79 -3.00 2.95
C ALA A 70 -5.00 -2.08 1.76
N LEU A 71 -5.58 -0.90 2.01
CA LEU A 71 -5.68 0.17 1.04
C LEU A 71 -4.86 1.36 1.55
N ILE A 72 -3.88 1.79 0.74
CA ILE A 72 -2.98 2.89 1.06
C ILE A 72 -3.27 4.02 0.08
N LEU A 73 -3.83 5.13 0.56
CA LEU A 73 -4.18 6.29 -0.26
C LEU A 73 -3.30 7.50 0.07
N TYR A 74 -2.87 8.22 -0.95
CA TYR A 74 -2.17 9.49 -0.79
C TYR A 74 -3.13 10.66 -0.95
N ASP A 75 -3.18 11.52 0.06
CA ASP A 75 -3.88 12.79 0.01
C ASP A 75 -2.94 13.87 -0.51
N ALA A 76 -3.12 14.28 -1.76
CA ALA A 76 -2.27 15.28 -2.40
C ALA A 76 -2.42 16.68 -1.81
N VAL A 77 -3.51 16.96 -1.09
CA VAL A 77 -3.74 18.29 -0.47
C VAL A 77 -2.98 18.39 0.85
N SER A 78 -3.06 17.36 1.68
CA SER A 78 -2.40 17.34 3.00
C SER A 78 -0.99 16.73 2.98
N GLY A 79 -0.63 16.03 1.91
CA GLY A 79 0.64 15.31 1.78
C GLY A 79 0.75 14.09 2.70
N ILE A 80 -0.39 13.52 3.13
CA ILE A 80 -0.48 12.44 4.11
C ILE A 80 -0.91 11.14 3.43
N TRP A 81 -0.32 10.03 3.88
CA TRP A 81 -0.77 8.68 3.55
C TRP A 81 -1.83 8.21 4.53
N LYS A 82 -2.94 7.71 4.01
CA LYS A 82 -4.04 7.11 4.76
C LYS A 82 -3.96 5.61 4.59
N LEU A 83 -3.93 4.87 5.69
CA LEU A 83 -3.99 3.42 5.71
C LEU A 83 -5.39 2.98 6.12
N PHE A 84 -5.93 2.01 5.40
CA PHE A 84 -7.20 1.38 5.68
C PHE A 84 -7.02 -0.13 5.75
N CYS A 85 -7.75 -0.78 6.64
CA CYS A 85 -7.90 -2.23 6.70
C CYS A 85 -9.28 -2.64 6.16
N LYS A 86 -9.41 -3.88 5.71
CA LYS A 86 -10.68 -4.42 5.26
C LYS A 86 -11.39 -5.08 6.44
N ASN A 87 -12.64 -4.68 6.70
CA ASN A 87 -13.53 -5.47 7.52
C ASN A 87 -14.16 -6.55 6.63
N HIS A 88 -13.60 -7.76 6.65
CA HIS A 88 -14.06 -8.87 5.80
C HIS A 88 -15.47 -9.35 6.14
N ALA A 89 -15.92 -9.20 7.39
CA ALA A 89 -17.28 -9.57 7.79
C ALA A 89 -18.34 -8.67 7.16
N GLN A 90 -18.02 -7.38 6.97
CA GLN A 90 -18.94 -6.39 6.41
C GLN A 90 -18.63 -6.03 4.94
N GLY A 91 -17.48 -6.44 4.43
CA GLY A 91 -17.03 -6.13 3.07
C GLY A 91 -16.64 -4.66 2.87
N ILE A 92 -16.41 -3.90 3.95
CA ILE A 92 -16.11 -2.46 3.89
C ILE A 92 -14.65 -2.14 4.24
N TRP A 93 -14.18 -0.99 3.77
CA TRP A 93 -12.89 -0.43 4.17
C TRP A 93 -13.06 0.43 5.42
N GLU A 94 -12.25 0.19 6.43
CA GLU A 94 -12.21 0.95 7.66
C GLU A 94 -10.93 1.77 7.74
N PHE A 95 -11.07 3.02 8.17
CA PHE A 95 -9.92 3.89 8.36
C PHE A 95 -9.09 3.38 9.53
N TYR A 96 -7.79 3.17 9.30
CA TYR A 96 -6.86 2.70 10.31
C TYR A 96 -6.04 3.85 10.89
N SER A 97 -5.20 4.51 10.07
CA SER A 97 -4.28 5.54 10.58
C SER A 97 -3.73 6.47 9.47
N LEU A 98 -3.03 7.52 9.90
CA LEU A 98 -2.36 8.52 9.06
C LEU A 98 -0.84 8.44 9.22
N TYR A 99 -0.12 8.60 8.10
CA TYR A 99 1.34 8.60 8.08
C TYR A 99 1.88 9.70 7.17
N HIS A 100 2.88 10.44 7.64
CA HIS A 100 3.61 11.41 6.81
C HIS A 100 4.54 10.74 5.79
N ARG A 101 4.96 9.51 6.04
CA ARG A 101 5.88 8.75 5.19
C ARG A 101 5.26 7.40 4.84
N LEU A 102 5.34 7.03 3.57
CA LEU A 102 4.89 5.72 3.08
C LEU A 102 5.57 4.57 3.84
N THR A 103 6.85 4.72 4.18
CA THR A 103 7.61 3.70 4.93
C THR A 103 6.99 3.40 6.29
N SER A 104 6.44 4.40 6.98
CA SER A 104 5.79 4.19 8.28
C SER A 104 4.49 3.38 8.15
N ALA A 105 3.71 3.61 7.10
CA ALA A 105 2.54 2.79 6.80
C ALA A 105 2.93 1.34 6.45
N ILE A 106 4.05 1.16 5.71
CA ILE A 106 4.60 -0.16 5.39
C ILE A 106 5.10 -0.88 6.65
N ASP A 107 5.79 -0.18 7.55
CA ASP A 107 6.30 -0.77 8.80
C ASP A 107 5.15 -1.26 9.69
N GLU A 108 4.06 -0.48 9.79
CA GLU A 108 2.84 -0.89 10.48
C GLU A 108 2.25 -2.16 9.84
N LEU A 109 2.02 -2.12 8.53
CA LEU A 109 1.48 -3.24 7.78
C LEU A 109 2.37 -4.50 7.90
N ASN A 110 3.68 -4.34 8.01
CA ASN A 110 4.62 -5.45 8.19
C ASN A 110 4.61 -6.06 9.60
N ALA A 111 4.39 -5.22 10.62
CA ALA A 111 4.35 -5.64 12.00
C ALA A 111 3.00 -6.28 12.36
N ASP A 112 1.91 -5.70 11.84
CA ASP A 112 0.50 -6.02 12.10
C ASP A 112 0.29 -6.49 13.56
N PRO A 113 0.54 -5.60 14.54
CA PRO A 113 0.53 -5.98 15.96
C PRO A 113 -0.85 -6.42 16.42
N GLU A 114 -1.90 -5.80 15.87
CA GLU A 114 -3.31 -6.04 16.19
C GLU A 114 -3.94 -7.15 15.34
N ARG A 115 -3.23 -7.65 14.32
CA ARG A 115 -3.66 -8.71 13.39
C ARG A 115 -4.94 -8.36 12.65
N LEU A 116 -5.02 -7.13 12.13
CA LEU A 116 -6.22 -6.60 11.49
C LEU A 116 -6.19 -6.70 9.96
N PHE A 117 -5.01 -6.87 9.34
CA PHE A 117 -4.87 -6.74 7.89
C PHE A 117 -5.01 -8.06 7.12
N TRP A 118 -4.59 -9.20 7.71
CA TRP A 118 -4.67 -10.54 7.06
C TRP A 118 -5.74 -11.44 7.72
N GLN A 119 -6.96 -10.93 7.85
CA GLN A 119 -8.10 -11.67 8.39
C GLN A 119 -9.01 -12.28 7.33
#